data_AF-A0A4Q2EGK3-F1
#
_entry.id   AF-A0A4Q2EGK3-F1
#
_cell.length_a   1.000
_cell.length_b   1.000
_cell.length_c   1.000
_cell.angle_alpha   90.00
_cell.angle_beta   90.00
_cell.angle_gamma   90.00
#
_symmetry.space_group_name_H-M   'P 1'
#
loop_
_entity.id
_entity.type
_entity.pdbx_description
1 polymer ?
#
loop_
_entity_poly.entity_id
_entity_poly.type
_entity_poly.pdbx_seq_one_letter_code
_entity_poly.pdbx_strand_id
1 'polypeptide(L)'
;MWVNIPGSGYVAVGTTLAEASPADEAKVLVGGAWVPLADQPRSGGFRRSEIDGDDAEWVAPVTWLDALPEDEAFWRKGMFTSQRGVSKLRQEFTLRLLEAHFNYGD
;
A
#
# COMPACT_ATOMS: atom_id res chain seq x y z
N MET A 1 1.22 6.58 2.01
CA MET A 1 1.82 5.26 1.71
C MET A 1 2.50 5.37 0.37
N TRP A 2 3.68 4.76 0.23
CA TRP A 2 4.46 4.74 -1.00
C TRP A 2 4.71 3.28 -1.38
N VAL A 3 4.48 2.92 -2.64
CA VAL A 3 4.68 1.55 -3.14
C VAL A 3 5.93 1.52 -4.01
N ASN A 4 6.82 0.57 -3.71
CA ASN A 4 8.05 0.34 -4.44
C ASN A 4 8.07 -1.09 -4.99
N ILE A 5 8.40 -1.24 -6.26
CA ILE A 5 8.72 -2.54 -6.87
C ILE A 5 10.23 -2.73 -6.77
N PRO A 6 10.72 -3.77 -6.06
CA PRO A 6 12.15 -4.03 -5.94
C PRO A 6 12.83 -4.15 -7.30
N GLY A 7 13.91 -3.38 -7.50
CA GLY A 7 14.65 -3.34 -8.76
C GLY A 7 14.15 -2.31 -9.77
N SER A 8 12.89 -1.89 -9.68
CA SER A 8 12.27 -0.96 -10.65
C SER A 8 12.16 0.46 -10.09
N GLY A 9 11.52 0.62 -8.91
CA GLY A 9 11.34 1.95 -8.31
C GLY A 9 9.97 2.14 -7.67
N TYR A 10 9.67 3.38 -7.31
CA TYR A 10 8.37 3.75 -6.73
C TYR A 10 7.32 3.92 -7.83
N VAL A 11 6.16 3.31 -7.63
CA VAL A 11 5.10 3.24 -8.67
C VAL A 11 3.76 3.81 -8.22
N ALA A 12 3.53 3.98 -6.92
CA ALA A 12 2.24 4.48 -6.46
C ALA A 12 2.32 5.22 -5.13
N VAL A 13 1.35 6.11 -4.94
CA VAL A 13 1.07 6.83 -3.69
C VAL A 13 -0.39 6.66 -3.31
N GLY A 14 -0.64 6.49 -2.02
CA GLY A 14 -2.01 6.41 -1.49
C GLY A 14 -2.09 6.72 -0.01
N THR A 15 -3.29 6.96 0.47
CA THR A 15 -3.57 7.26 1.88
C THR A 15 -4.37 6.11 2.49
N THR A 16 -3.91 5.61 3.64
CA THR A 16 -4.67 4.62 4.42
C THR A 16 -5.91 5.28 4.98
N LEU A 17 -7.07 4.64 4.80
CA LEU A 17 -8.36 5.15 5.24
C LEU A 17 -8.72 4.74 6.67
N ALA A 18 -8.11 3.66 7.17
CA ALA A 18 -8.30 3.13 8.50
C ALA A 18 -7.03 2.37 8.96
N GLU A 19 -7.00 2.00 10.22
CA GLU A 19 -6.00 1.07 10.74
C GLU A 19 -6.10 -0.30 10.05
N ALA A 20 -4.98 -1.04 10.05
CA ALA A 20 -4.99 -2.39 9.53
C ALA A 20 -5.85 -3.29 10.42
N SER A 21 -6.59 -4.21 9.80
CA SER A 21 -7.44 -5.20 10.48
C SER A 21 -7.21 -6.60 9.91
N PRO A 22 -7.50 -7.67 10.66
CA PRO A 22 -7.52 -9.03 10.11
C PRO A 22 -8.38 -9.12 8.84
N ALA A 23 -7.93 -9.91 7.86
CA ALA A 23 -8.55 -9.95 6.54
C ALA A 23 -10.04 -10.40 6.53
N ASP A 24 -10.45 -11.18 7.52
CA ASP A 24 -11.84 -11.62 7.75
C ASP A 24 -12.74 -10.52 8.34
N GLU A 25 -12.17 -9.56 9.06
CA GLU A 25 -12.86 -8.39 9.61
C GLU A 25 -12.74 -7.14 8.72
N ALA A 26 -11.82 -7.18 7.75
CA ALA A 26 -11.45 -6.03 6.94
C ALA A 26 -12.61 -5.46 6.13
N LYS A 27 -12.70 -4.13 6.14
CA LYS A 27 -13.65 -3.36 5.32
C LYS A 27 -12.90 -2.46 4.35
N VAL A 28 -13.50 -2.22 3.19
CA VAL A 28 -13.01 -1.31 2.15
C VAL A 28 -14.09 -0.31 1.77
N LEU A 29 -13.67 0.87 1.31
CA LEU A 29 -14.57 1.93 0.89
C LEU A 29 -14.89 1.78 -0.60
N VAL A 30 -16.15 1.43 -0.92
CA VAL A 30 -16.62 1.27 -2.30
C VAL A 30 -17.84 2.17 -2.50
N GLY A 31 -17.77 3.08 -3.47
CA GLY A 31 -18.87 4.01 -3.74
C GLY A 31 -19.27 4.88 -2.54
N GLY A 32 -18.34 5.16 -1.63
CA GLY A 32 -18.59 5.95 -0.41
C GLY A 32 -19.16 5.16 0.77
N ALA A 33 -19.38 3.84 0.63
CA ALA A 33 -19.83 2.96 1.71
C ALA A 33 -18.73 1.99 2.13
N TRP A 34 -18.60 1.79 3.45
CA TRP A 34 -17.73 0.76 4.00
C TRP A 34 -18.40 -0.61 3.87
N VAL A 35 -17.79 -1.48 3.08
CA VAL A 35 -18.29 -2.83 2.79
C VAL A 35 -17.25 -3.87 3.19
N PRO A 36 -17.66 -5.08 3.62
CA PRO A 36 -16.72 -6.16 3.91
C PRO A 36 -15.89 -6.49 2.67
N LEU A 37 -14.57 -6.60 2.86
CA LEU A 37 -13.65 -6.99 1.79
C LEU A 37 -13.91 -8.43 1.33
N ALA A 38 -14.33 -9.30 2.23
CA ALA A 38 -14.73 -10.67 1.94
C ALA A 38 -15.91 -10.79 0.95
N ASP A 39 -16.74 -9.74 0.84
CA ASP A 39 -17.91 -9.71 -0.05
C ASP A 39 -17.58 -9.11 -1.44
N GLN A 40 -16.37 -8.58 -1.64
CA GLN A 40 -16.00 -7.94 -2.89
C GLN A 40 -15.51 -8.95 -3.94
N PRO A 41 -15.74 -8.68 -5.25
CA PRO A 41 -15.15 -9.46 -6.33
C PRO A 41 -13.63 -9.46 -6.22
N ARG A 42 -13.02 -10.65 -6.24
CA ARG A 42 -11.56 -10.82 -6.13
C ARG A 42 -11.08 -12.01 -6.94
N SER A 43 -9.86 -11.91 -7.45
CA SER A 43 -9.18 -12.94 -8.25
C SER A 43 -8.45 -14.00 -7.40
N GLY A 44 -8.55 -13.95 -6.07
CA GLY A 44 -7.94 -14.91 -5.14
C GLY A 44 -8.61 -14.90 -3.75
N GLY A 45 -8.32 -15.88 -2.90
CA GLY A 45 -8.79 -15.92 -1.51
C GLY A 45 -7.77 -15.35 -0.54
N PHE A 46 -8.21 -14.79 0.58
CA PHE A 46 -7.34 -14.57 1.74
C PHE A 46 -6.92 -15.91 2.32
N ARG A 47 -5.73 -15.98 2.92
CA ARG A 47 -5.41 -17.12 3.78
C ARG A 47 -6.40 -17.07 4.93
N ARG A 48 -7.18 -18.14 5.11
CA ARG A 48 -8.10 -18.26 6.24
C ARG A 48 -7.22 -18.28 7.49
N SER A 49 -7.28 -17.22 8.28
CA SER A 49 -6.67 -17.17 9.59
C SER A 49 -7.28 -18.31 10.41
N GLU A 50 -6.46 -19.27 10.82
CA GLU A 50 -6.73 -19.92 12.09
C GLU A 50 -6.56 -18.79 13.12
N ILE A 51 -7.61 -18.51 13.88
CA ILE A 51 -7.87 -17.25 14.62
C ILE A 51 -6.77 -16.91 15.67
N ASP A 52 -5.77 -17.76 15.85
CA ASP A 52 -4.67 -17.61 16.83
C ASP A 52 -3.26 -17.83 16.24
N GLY A 53 -3.09 -17.84 14.91
CA GLY A 53 -1.78 -18.05 14.28
C GLY A 53 -1.02 -16.75 14.00
N ASP A 54 0.30 -16.74 14.22
CA ASP A 54 1.25 -15.70 13.76
C ASP A 54 1.18 -15.43 12.23
N ASP A 55 0.44 -16.26 11.48
CA ASP A 55 0.27 -16.22 10.03
C ASP A 55 -1.00 -15.49 9.55
N ALA A 56 -1.73 -14.81 10.45
CA ALA A 56 -2.92 -14.05 10.08
C ALA A 56 -2.60 -12.96 9.05
N GLU A 57 -3.44 -12.84 8.01
CA GLU A 57 -3.31 -11.81 6.99
C GLU A 57 -3.98 -10.50 7.46
N TRP A 58 -3.25 -9.39 7.36
CA TRP A 58 -3.72 -8.07 7.77
C TRP A 58 -3.91 -7.18 6.55
N VAL A 59 -5.00 -6.42 6.55
CA VAL A 59 -5.39 -5.53 5.46
C VAL A 59 -5.51 -4.11 5.96
N ALA A 60 -4.87 -3.18 5.27
CA ALA A 60 -5.10 -1.75 5.42
C ALA A 60 -5.86 -1.21 4.19
N PRO A 61 -7.05 -0.60 4.36
CA PRO A 61 -7.76 0.02 3.24
C PRO A 61 -7.02 1.29 2.78
N VAL A 62 -6.82 1.43 1.47
CA VAL A 62 -6.07 2.54 0.87
C VAL A 62 -6.90 3.21 -0.22
N THR A 63 -6.94 4.54 -0.20
CA THR A 63 -7.29 5.35 -1.38
C THR A 63 -6.02 5.65 -2.16
N TRP A 64 -5.95 5.19 -3.40
CA TRP A 64 -4.86 5.52 -4.32
C TRP A 64 -5.04 6.93 -4.85
N LEU A 65 -3.96 7.69 -4.84
CA LEU A 65 -3.92 9.06 -5.35
C LEU A 65 -3.31 9.09 -6.76
N ASP A 66 -2.26 8.30 -6.97
CA ASP A 66 -1.64 8.11 -8.27
C ASP A 66 -0.95 6.74 -8.35
N ALA A 67 -0.88 6.19 -9.55
CA ALA A 67 -0.24 4.91 -9.85
C ALA A 67 0.29 4.88 -11.29
N LEU A 68 1.50 4.38 -11.46
CA LEU A 68 2.23 4.29 -12.73
C LEU A 68 2.45 2.82 -13.13
N PRO A 69 2.58 2.52 -14.43
CA PRO A 69 3.08 1.22 -14.86
C PRO A 69 4.54 1.03 -14.41
N GLU A 70 4.99 -0.23 -14.32
CA GLU A 70 6.32 -0.56 -13.78
C GLU A 70 7.47 0.05 -14.60
N ASP A 71 7.33 0.15 -15.91
CA ASP A 71 8.33 0.73 -16.81
C ASP A 71 8.45 2.26 -16.67
N GLU A 72 7.50 2.90 -15.98
CA GLU A 72 7.53 4.31 -15.59
C GLU A 72 7.93 4.51 -14.11
N ALA A 73 8.39 3.46 -13.43
CA ALA A 73 8.77 3.54 -12.02
C ALA A 73 9.81 4.63 -11.73
N PHE A 74 9.55 5.39 -10.67
CA PHE A 74 10.41 6.50 -10.28
C PHE A 74 11.55 6.06 -9.36
N TRP A 75 12.78 6.34 -9.80
CA TRP A 75 13.98 6.07 -9.03
C TRP A 75 15.09 7.09 -9.27
N ARG A 76 15.83 7.40 -8.21
CA ARG A 76 17.04 8.22 -8.21
C ARG A 76 18.08 7.61 -7.28
N LYS A 77 19.35 7.75 -7.65
CA LYS A 77 20.48 7.27 -6.83
C LYS A 77 20.38 7.87 -5.42
N GLY A 78 20.46 7.01 -4.41
CA GLY A 78 20.40 7.40 -2.99
C GLY A 78 19.01 7.31 -2.36
N MET A 79 17.97 7.02 -3.15
CA MET A 79 16.64 6.74 -2.61
C MET A 79 16.66 5.49 -1.72
N PHE A 80 15.85 5.53 -0.67
CA PHE A 80 15.64 4.41 0.25
C PHE A 80 14.72 3.39 -0.41
N THR A 81 14.99 2.11 -0.17
CA THR A 81 14.03 1.03 -0.36
C THR A 81 14.24 0.00 0.74
N SER A 82 13.20 -0.78 1.01
CA SER A 82 13.18 -1.84 2.00
C SER A 82 13.03 -3.18 1.30
N GLN A 83 13.83 -4.16 1.68
CA GLN A 83 13.62 -5.56 1.26
C GLN A 83 12.44 -6.21 2.01
N ARG A 84 11.97 -5.59 3.11
CA ARG A 84 10.76 -6.02 3.83
C ARG A 84 9.53 -5.52 3.08
N GLY A 85 8.45 -6.31 3.12
CA GLY A 85 7.19 -5.96 2.44
C GLY A 85 6.58 -4.63 2.89
N VAL A 86 6.78 -4.23 4.16
CA VAL A 86 6.38 -2.90 4.67
C VAL A 86 7.47 -2.33 5.56
N SER A 87 7.74 -1.04 5.43
CA SER A 87 8.64 -0.31 6.32
C SER A 87 8.23 1.15 6.44
N LYS A 88 8.65 1.80 7.53
CA LYS A 88 8.46 3.24 7.67
C LYS A 88 9.54 3.98 6.88
N LEU A 89 9.14 4.68 5.83
CA LEU A 89 10.01 5.59 5.09
C LEU A 89 10.23 6.87 5.92
N ARG A 90 11.48 7.11 6.36
CA ARG A 90 11.86 8.28 7.16
C ARG A 90 12.91 9.16 6.50
N GLN A 91 13.52 8.70 5.41
CA GLN A 91 14.61 9.42 4.77
C GLN A 91 14.03 10.63 4.02
N GLU A 92 14.28 11.83 4.53
CA GLU A 92 13.76 13.10 3.97
C GLU A 92 14.09 13.27 2.48
N PHE A 93 15.28 12.85 2.06
CA PHE A 93 15.69 12.88 0.66
C PHE A 93 14.72 12.13 -0.26
N THR A 94 14.34 10.90 0.11
CA THR A 94 13.38 10.11 -0.68
C THR A 94 11.99 10.72 -0.58
N LEU A 95 11.55 11.14 0.61
CA LEU A 95 10.22 11.73 0.80
C LEU A 95 10.02 12.95 -0.10
N ARG A 96 10.95 13.92 -0.10
CA ARG A 96 10.84 15.12 -0.93
C ARG A 96 10.77 14.81 -2.43
N LEU A 97 11.54 13.82 -2.89
CA LEU A 97 11.51 13.42 -4.29
C LEU A 97 10.17 12.76 -4.67
N LEU A 98 9.60 11.94 -3.79
CA LEU A 98 8.31 11.30 -4.01
C LEU A 98 7.15 12.30 -3.94
N GLU A 99 7.16 13.20 -2.96
CA GLU A 99 6.20 14.30 -2.82
C GLU A 99 6.18 15.17 -4.08
N ALA A 100 7.36 15.57 -4.58
CA ALA A 100 7.46 16.34 -5.81
C ALA A 100 7.05 15.54 -7.06
N HIS A 101 7.39 14.25 -7.15
CA HIS A 101 7.09 13.43 -8.32
C HIS A 101 5.60 13.13 -8.46
N PHE A 102 4.94 12.76 -7.35
CA PHE A 102 3.51 12.41 -7.33
C PHE A 102 2.61 13.59 -6.97
N ASN A 103 3.14 14.80 -6.86
CA ASN A 103 2.40 16.01 -6.48
C ASN A 103 1.56 15.80 -5.20
N TYR A 104 2.20 15.26 -4.16
CA TYR A 104 1.56 14.89 -2.89
C TYR A 104 2.23 15.61 -1.72
N GLY A 105 1.45 16.23 -0.82
CA GLY A 105 1.95 16.80 0.43
C GLY A 105 2.03 18.33 0.51
N ASP A 106 1.44 19.06 -0.44
CA ASP A 106 1.20 20.50 -0.35
C ASP A 106 -0.08 20.85 0.46
#